data_AF-R5PTF0-F1
#
_entry.id   AF-R5PTF0-F1
#
_cell.length_a   1.000
_cell.length_b   1.000
_cell.length_c   1.000
_cell.angle_alpha   90.00
_cell.angle_beta   90.00
_cell.angle_gamma   90.00
#
_symmetry.space_group_name_H-M   'P 1'
#
loop_
_entity.id
_entity.type
_entity.pdbx_description
1 polymer ?
#
loop_
_entity_poly.entity_id
_entity_poly.type
_entity_poly.pdbx_seq_one_letter_code
_entity_poly.pdbx_strand_id
1 'polypeptide(L)'
;MNKLGNNQYGHLTTEIIVERFKDVHGNRYIYDKVNYVSMHKKVCIVCDVHGEFWQTPHNHLKGQNCPLCTKEERRNKDICKGKTSLIKLGNKRFNNKFDYSKVKYINNKSNVNIICPIHGEFQMTPYEHLSSQFGCKQCAVQFVADKRKESNRETFFEYSRKIQENRYDYDEDSYNGIESFINIKCPIHGWFKQIASYHRNGCGCPKCARVMSKGEDEIAEYIRTTFGYKISQRDRSVLKPRELDIYVPDRKIAIEYDGLIWHSEMYKKEMINYHLSKTDECKKNGIRLIHIFEDEWLEKPQIIKSMLRNIFGVTSHRLYARQCDIRNVDSKTAMQFLDDNHIQGRCKAKYHYGLYYNNELVSLMTFGRTRQQKKYNNDYDNTWELLRFCNKLDTTIVGGASKLLKRFIGEVKPHRIVTYADKRWSLGNLYDRLGFTHTHDSKPNYFYVVGQHRENRFKYRKGALVKQGFDKDKSEHEIMLERGIPRIYDCGTMAFEMKL
;
A
#
# COMPACT_ATOMS: atom_id res chain seq x y z
N MET A 1 40.98 -6.67 31.76
CA MET A 1 42.13 -7.40 32.32
C MET A 1 42.89 -8.08 31.18
N ASN A 2 44.18 -7.73 31.07
CA ASN A 2 45.34 -8.40 30.43
C ASN A 2 45.15 -9.14 29.08
N LYS A 3 45.63 -8.59 27.96
CA LYS A 3 47.02 -8.43 27.44
C LYS A 3 47.72 -9.74 27.01
N LEU A 4 48.31 -9.64 25.81
CA LEU A 4 49.46 -10.33 25.18
C LEU A 4 49.03 -11.05 23.87
N GLY A 5 49.66 -10.85 22.70
CA GLY A 5 50.89 -10.14 22.37
C GLY A 5 51.11 -9.97 20.85
N ASN A 6 52.12 -9.16 20.54
CA ASN A 6 52.64 -8.76 19.23
C ASN A 6 53.11 -9.90 18.30
N ASN A 7 53.33 -9.51 17.04
CA ASN A 7 54.29 -10.05 16.06
C ASN A 7 53.92 -11.29 15.22
N GLN A 8 53.34 -11.04 14.04
CA GLN A 8 53.75 -11.72 12.81
C GLN A 8 53.85 -10.71 11.67
N TYR A 9 54.96 -9.96 11.63
CA TYR A 9 55.39 -9.34 10.38
C TYR A 9 55.77 -10.47 9.42
N GLY A 10 54.85 -10.80 8.51
CA GLY A 10 55.19 -11.61 7.35
C GLY A 10 56.31 -10.90 6.59
N HIS A 11 57.47 -11.56 6.47
CA HIS A 11 58.54 -11.08 5.60
C HIS A 11 57.94 -10.85 4.20
N LEU A 12 58.03 -9.62 3.67
CA LEU A 12 57.69 -9.40 2.27
C LEU A 12 58.63 -10.24 1.41
N THR A 13 58.08 -11.19 0.67
CA THR A 13 58.83 -11.97 -0.32
C THR A 13 58.88 -11.24 -1.66
N THR A 14 59.72 -11.72 -2.58
CA THR A 14 59.83 -11.18 -3.93
C THR A 14 58.48 -11.24 -4.67
N GLU A 15 57.70 -12.28 -4.47
CA GLU A 15 56.40 -12.48 -5.13
C GLU A 15 55.38 -11.43 -4.65
N ILE A 16 55.31 -11.22 -3.32
CA ILE A 16 54.37 -10.28 -2.70
C ILE A 16 54.69 -8.84 -3.10
N ILE A 17 55.98 -8.46 -3.15
CA ILE A 17 56.33 -7.10 -3.56
C ILE A 17 56.05 -6.86 -5.05
N VAL A 18 56.24 -7.87 -5.91
CA VAL A 18 55.93 -7.78 -7.35
C VAL A 18 54.42 -7.63 -7.58
N GLU A 19 53.58 -8.33 -6.81
CA GLU A 19 52.12 -8.15 -6.86
C GLU A 19 51.72 -6.72 -6.51
N ARG A 20 52.28 -6.16 -5.43
CA ARG A 20 52.03 -4.76 -5.06
C ARG A 20 52.55 -3.76 -6.09
N PHE A 21 53.64 -4.07 -6.80
CA PHE A 21 54.09 -3.23 -7.90
C PHE A 21 53.09 -3.23 -9.06
N LYS A 22 52.49 -4.40 -9.38
CA LYS A 22 51.43 -4.53 -10.39
C LYS A 22 50.15 -3.80 -9.99
N ASP A 23 49.80 -3.75 -8.70
CA ASP A 23 48.64 -2.97 -8.23
C ASP A 23 48.81 -1.46 -8.50
N VAL A 24 50.03 -0.93 -8.35
CA VAL A 24 50.32 0.50 -8.53
C VAL A 24 50.51 0.86 -10.01
N HIS A 25 51.17 0.00 -10.79
CA HIS A 25 51.61 0.32 -12.16
C HIS A 25 50.90 -0.46 -13.27
N GLY A 26 50.03 -1.41 -12.92
CA GLY A 26 49.41 -2.35 -13.86
C GLY A 26 50.46 -3.17 -14.61
N ASN A 27 50.22 -3.37 -15.91
CA ASN A 27 51.11 -4.13 -16.80
C ASN A 27 52.24 -3.29 -17.42
N ARG A 28 52.66 -2.20 -16.77
CA ARG A 28 53.63 -1.24 -17.34
C ARG A 28 55.09 -1.72 -17.31
N TYR A 29 55.41 -2.69 -16.46
CA TYR A 29 56.77 -3.16 -16.21
C TYR A 29 56.83 -4.69 -16.11
N ILE A 30 57.96 -5.26 -16.52
CA ILE A 30 58.30 -6.68 -16.35
C ILE A 30 59.22 -6.82 -15.13
N TYR A 31 58.92 -7.79 -14.28
CA TYR A 31 59.56 -7.96 -12.96
C TYR A 31 60.38 -9.25 -12.83
N ASP A 32 60.67 -9.93 -13.94
CA ASP A 32 61.36 -11.23 -13.96
C ASP A 32 62.79 -11.18 -13.35
N LYS A 33 63.37 -9.99 -13.25
CA LYS A 33 64.70 -9.74 -12.69
C LYS A 33 64.66 -9.10 -11.29
N VAL A 34 63.49 -9.01 -10.66
CA VAL A 34 63.37 -8.48 -9.30
C VAL A 34 63.90 -9.52 -8.31
N ASN A 35 64.90 -9.13 -7.52
CA ASN A 35 65.36 -9.89 -6.37
C ASN A 35 65.22 -9.00 -5.13
N TYR A 36 64.16 -9.21 -4.34
CA TYR A 36 63.84 -8.37 -3.20
C TYR A 36 64.64 -8.75 -1.95
N VAL A 37 65.32 -7.77 -1.37
CA VAL A 37 66.08 -7.94 -0.11
C VAL A 37 65.54 -7.01 0.99
N SER A 38 65.24 -5.74 0.66
CA SER A 38 64.62 -4.79 1.58
C SER A 38 63.97 -3.62 0.82
N MET A 39 63.14 -2.84 1.52
CA MET A 39 62.46 -1.66 0.96
C MET A 39 63.38 -0.57 0.40
N HIS A 40 64.64 -0.56 0.84
CA HIS A 40 65.63 0.48 0.54
C HIS A 40 66.77 0.01 -0.36
N LYS A 41 66.87 -1.30 -0.63
CA LYS A 41 67.83 -1.83 -1.61
C LYS A 41 67.19 -1.80 -3.00
N LYS A 42 67.93 -1.32 -4.01
CA LYS A 42 67.40 -1.21 -5.38
C LYS A 42 67.15 -2.60 -5.96
N VAL A 43 66.06 -2.72 -6.72
CA VAL A 43 65.70 -3.88 -7.53
C VAL A 43 65.74 -3.50 -9.01
N CYS A 44 66.02 -4.48 -9.87
CA CYS A 44 66.00 -4.32 -11.32
C CYS A 44 64.57 -4.48 -11.82
N ILE A 45 64.05 -3.46 -12.48
CA ILE A 45 62.72 -3.42 -13.07
C ILE A 45 62.92 -3.18 -14.57
N VAL A 46 62.18 -3.90 -15.41
CA VAL A 46 62.30 -3.76 -16.86
C VAL A 46 61.13 -2.94 -17.37
N CYS A 47 61.45 -1.82 -18.04
CA CYS A 47 60.48 -1.06 -18.80
C CYS A 47 60.43 -1.59 -20.23
N ASP A 48 59.23 -1.85 -20.73
CA ASP A 48 59.01 -2.34 -22.10
C ASP A 48 59.60 -1.42 -23.18
N VAL A 49 59.79 -0.13 -22.86
CA VAL A 49 60.29 0.88 -23.81
C VAL A 49 61.78 1.14 -23.66
N HIS A 50 62.30 1.21 -22.43
CA HIS A 50 63.66 1.67 -22.14
C HIS A 50 64.58 0.59 -21.58
N GLY A 51 64.08 -0.64 -21.39
CA GLY A 51 64.83 -1.73 -20.81
C GLY A 51 65.00 -1.62 -19.30
N GLU A 52 66.08 -2.19 -18.79
CA GLU A 52 66.36 -2.32 -17.36
C GLU A 52 66.63 -0.97 -16.68
N PHE A 53 66.00 -0.75 -15.53
CA PHE A 53 66.28 0.38 -14.66
C PHE A 53 66.18 -0.04 -13.19
N TRP A 54 66.78 0.78 -12.31
CA TRP A 54 66.94 0.43 -10.90
C TRP A 54 66.21 1.42 -9.99
N GLN A 55 65.30 0.90 -9.17
CA GLN A 55 64.58 1.67 -8.14
C GLN A 55 64.49 0.90 -6.83
N THR A 56 64.36 1.62 -5.72
CA THR A 56 64.04 1.00 -4.43
C THR A 56 62.54 0.65 -4.39
N PRO A 57 62.15 -0.52 -3.84
CA PRO A 57 60.74 -0.91 -3.70
C PRO A 57 59.86 0.17 -3.07
N HIS A 58 60.35 0.87 -2.04
CA HIS A 58 59.63 1.99 -1.39
C HIS A 58 59.22 3.09 -2.38
N ASN A 59 60.16 3.54 -3.21
CA ASN A 59 59.90 4.60 -4.18
C ASN A 59 59.01 4.11 -5.33
N HIS A 60 59.15 2.85 -5.73
CA HIS A 60 58.32 2.28 -6.78
C HIS A 60 56.86 2.14 -6.34
N LEU A 61 56.61 1.70 -5.10
CA LEU A 61 55.26 1.66 -4.49
C LEU A 61 54.63 3.04 -4.31
N LYS A 62 55.44 4.10 -4.18
CA LYS A 62 54.95 5.49 -4.20
C LYS A 62 54.55 5.98 -5.60
N GLY A 63 54.58 5.12 -6.61
CA GLY A 63 54.18 5.46 -7.98
C GLY A 63 55.28 6.11 -8.81
N GLN A 64 56.57 5.98 -8.46
CA GLN A 64 57.64 6.48 -9.32
C GLN A 64 57.79 5.62 -10.58
N ASN A 65 57.59 6.26 -11.73
CA ASN A 65 57.75 5.64 -13.05
C ASN A 65 59.23 5.55 -13.46
N CYS A 66 59.50 4.83 -14.55
CA CYS A 66 60.80 4.80 -15.22
C CYS A 66 61.33 6.23 -15.44
N PRO A 67 62.55 6.57 -14.97
CA PRO A 67 63.10 7.93 -15.09
C PRO A 67 63.23 8.44 -16.52
N LEU A 68 63.46 7.54 -17.48
CA LEU A 68 63.54 7.86 -18.91
C LEU A 68 62.15 8.14 -19.48
N CYS A 69 61.16 7.29 -19.19
CA CYS A 69 59.75 7.58 -19.49
C CYS A 69 59.31 8.92 -18.91
N THR A 70 59.62 9.21 -17.64
CA THR A 70 59.22 10.48 -17.01
C THR A 70 59.95 11.68 -17.61
N LYS A 71 61.21 11.54 -18.03
CA LYS A 71 61.92 12.58 -18.79
C LYS A 71 61.29 12.79 -20.16
N GLU A 72 60.91 11.73 -20.86
CA GLU A 72 60.21 11.80 -22.16
C GLU A 72 58.81 12.39 -22.03
N GLU A 73 58.04 12.02 -21.01
CA GLU A 73 56.72 12.58 -20.67
C GLU A 73 56.84 14.09 -20.35
N ARG A 74 57.89 14.50 -19.61
CA ARG A 74 58.18 15.92 -19.34
C ARG A 74 58.65 16.68 -20.59
N ARG A 75 59.31 16.02 -21.53
CA ARG A 75 59.70 16.57 -22.85
C ARG A 75 58.53 16.60 -23.84
N ASN A 76 57.49 15.79 -23.62
CA ASN A 76 56.29 15.61 -24.45
C ASN A 76 55.02 16.30 -23.88
N LYS A 77 55.14 17.50 -23.31
CA LYS A 77 53.96 18.38 -23.07
C LYS A 77 53.22 18.78 -24.36
N ASP A 78 53.70 18.36 -25.53
CA ASP A 78 53.02 18.45 -26.81
C ASP A 78 52.46 17.07 -27.22
N ILE A 79 51.28 16.73 -26.71
CA ILE A 79 50.56 15.46 -26.92
C ILE A 79 50.20 15.19 -28.40
N CYS A 80 50.35 16.16 -29.30
CA CYS A 80 50.01 16.01 -30.72
C CYS A 80 50.98 16.82 -31.59
N LYS A 81 51.86 16.15 -32.34
CA LYS A 81 52.82 16.77 -33.28
C LYS A 81 52.24 16.81 -34.70
N GLY A 82 50.95 17.12 -34.85
CA GLY A 82 50.33 17.33 -36.17
C GLY A 82 49.09 16.48 -36.45
N LYS A 83 48.42 16.78 -37.58
CA LYS A 83 47.14 16.17 -38.03
C LYS A 83 47.15 14.64 -37.99
N THR A 84 48.19 14.00 -38.51
CA THR A 84 48.29 12.52 -38.58
C THR A 84 48.31 11.88 -37.19
N SER A 85 48.94 12.55 -36.21
CA SER A 85 48.99 12.05 -34.83
C SER A 85 47.64 12.16 -34.12
N LEU A 86 46.87 13.23 -34.36
CA LEU A 86 45.51 13.37 -33.87
C LEU A 86 44.60 12.25 -34.36
N ILE A 87 44.62 11.97 -35.67
CA ILE A 87 43.78 10.94 -36.29
C ILE A 87 44.14 9.56 -35.75
N LYS A 88 45.45 9.23 -35.71
CA LYS A 88 45.91 7.93 -35.20
C LYS A 88 45.54 7.71 -33.73
N LEU A 89 45.76 8.72 -32.88
CA LEU A 89 45.45 8.64 -31.45
C LEU A 89 43.94 8.61 -31.21
N GLY A 90 43.17 9.40 -31.95
CA GLY A 90 41.71 9.45 -31.87
C GLY A 90 41.07 8.13 -32.31
N ASN A 91 41.52 7.57 -33.43
CA ASN A 91 41.07 6.25 -33.90
C ASN A 91 41.41 5.14 -32.92
N LYS A 92 42.61 5.15 -32.33
CA LYS A 92 43.00 4.17 -31.31
C LYS A 92 42.16 4.30 -30.05
N ARG A 93 41.93 5.51 -29.55
CA ARG A 93 41.23 5.76 -28.27
C ARG A 93 39.72 5.52 -28.38
N PHE A 94 39.12 5.93 -29.49
CA PHE A 94 37.68 5.86 -29.70
C PHE A 94 37.29 4.74 -30.66
N ASN A 95 38.17 3.77 -30.92
CA ASN A 95 37.93 2.61 -31.77
C ASN A 95 37.32 2.98 -33.15
N ASN A 96 37.94 3.92 -33.85
CA ASN A 96 37.50 4.46 -35.15
C ASN A 96 36.08 5.08 -35.17
N LYS A 97 35.55 5.52 -34.01
CA LYS A 97 34.20 6.09 -33.90
C LYS A 97 33.98 7.43 -34.62
N PHE A 98 35.01 8.26 -34.76
CA PHE A 98 34.88 9.64 -35.25
C PHE A 98 35.46 9.80 -36.65
N ASP A 99 34.85 10.66 -37.46
CA ASP A 99 35.40 11.08 -38.75
C ASP A 99 36.19 12.38 -38.61
N TYR A 100 37.41 12.38 -39.14
CA TYR A 100 38.38 13.47 -39.10
C TYR A 100 38.64 14.08 -40.49
N SER A 101 37.82 13.75 -41.49
CA SER A 101 37.93 14.23 -42.88
C SER A 101 38.05 15.75 -42.98
N LYS A 102 37.36 16.49 -42.11
CA LYS A 102 37.36 17.96 -42.06
C LYS A 102 38.39 18.61 -41.12
N VAL A 103 39.31 17.84 -40.55
CA VAL A 103 40.32 18.38 -39.62
C VAL A 103 41.35 19.26 -40.35
N LYS A 104 41.45 20.52 -39.91
CA LYS A 104 42.54 21.45 -40.24
C LYS A 104 43.37 21.71 -38.98
N TYR A 105 44.48 21.00 -38.82
CA TYR A 105 45.30 21.06 -37.60
C TYR A 105 46.26 22.25 -37.63
N ILE A 106 46.24 23.07 -36.58
CA ILE A 106 47.19 24.18 -36.38
C ILE A 106 48.08 23.86 -35.18
N ASN A 107 47.48 23.62 -34.01
CA ASN A 107 48.15 23.18 -32.80
C ASN A 107 47.14 22.41 -31.90
N ASN A 108 47.57 21.93 -30.74
CA ASN A 108 46.75 21.13 -29.84
C ASN A 108 45.69 21.92 -29.04
N LYS A 109 45.74 23.26 -29.09
CA LYS A 109 44.84 24.19 -28.40
C LYS A 109 43.88 24.92 -29.34
N SER A 110 44.06 24.83 -30.65
CA SER A 110 43.16 25.39 -31.65
C SER A 110 42.05 24.39 -31.97
N ASN A 111 40.82 24.88 -32.13
CA ASN A 111 39.68 24.04 -32.49
C ASN A 111 39.87 23.39 -33.87
N VAL A 112 39.41 22.15 -33.97
CA VAL A 112 39.32 21.39 -35.22
C VAL A 112 37.89 20.90 -35.41
N ASN A 113 37.48 20.69 -36.67
CA ASN A 113 36.19 20.11 -37.00
C ASN A 113 36.28 18.58 -37.01
N ILE A 114 35.51 17.93 -36.15
CA ILE A 114 35.42 16.47 -36.01
C ILE A 114 33.95 16.08 -36.18
N ILE A 115 33.66 14.94 -36.79
CA ILE A 115 32.30 14.47 -37.02
C ILE A 115 32.01 13.29 -36.10
N CYS A 116 30.99 13.43 -35.27
CA CYS A 116 30.41 12.36 -34.46
C CYS A 116 29.32 11.64 -35.26
N PRO A 117 29.27 10.30 -35.28
CA PRO A 117 28.25 9.55 -36.01
C PRO A 117 26.82 9.77 -35.45
N ILE A 118 26.71 10.22 -34.21
CA ILE A 118 25.41 10.42 -33.52
C ILE A 118 24.99 11.90 -33.55
N HIS A 119 25.95 12.82 -33.37
CA HIS A 119 25.66 14.24 -33.15
C HIS A 119 26.13 15.15 -34.29
N GLY A 120 26.67 14.59 -35.37
CA GLY A 120 27.16 15.33 -36.54
C GLY A 120 28.47 16.07 -36.30
N GLU A 121 28.71 17.11 -37.09
CA GLU A 121 29.92 17.93 -37.07
C GLU A 121 29.97 18.83 -35.82
N PHE A 122 31.12 18.84 -35.13
CA PHE A 122 31.35 19.70 -33.97
C PHE A 122 32.79 20.24 -33.95
N GLN A 123 33.00 21.33 -33.20
CA GLN A 123 34.30 21.94 -32.99
C GLN A 123 34.82 21.69 -31.58
N MET A 124 36.08 21.24 -31.49
CA MET A 124 36.75 21.01 -30.21
C MET A 124 38.27 21.05 -30.41
N THR A 125 39.03 21.35 -29.35
CA THR A 125 40.49 21.25 -29.45
C THR A 125 40.96 19.79 -29.52
N PRO A 126 42.06 19.49 -30.23
CA PRO A 126 42.67 18.16 -30.24
C PRO A 126 42.97 17.61 -28.84
N TYR A 127 43.39 18.49 -27.92
CA TYR A 127 43.60 18.13 -26.52
C TYR A 127 42.30 17.68 -25.84
N GLU A 128 41.25 18.51 -25.82
CA GLU A 128 39.97 18.17 -25.19
C GLU A 128 39.36 16.89 -25.78
N HIS A 129 39.44 16.72 -27.10
CA HIS A 129 38.94 15.54 -27.78
C HIS A 129 39.64 14.28 -27.25
N LEU A 130 40.98 14.25 -27.27
CA LEU A 130 41.77 13.08 -26.85
C LEU A 130 41.81 12.87 -25.33
N SER A 131 41.67 13.93 -24.53
CA SER A 131 41.65 13.83 -23.07
C SER A 131 40.30 13.38 -22.52
N SER A 132 39.21 13.63 -23.26
CA SER A 132 37.87 13.25 -22.84
C SER A 132 37.64 11.73 -22.87
N GLN A 133 36.68 11.24 -22.08
CA GLN A 133 36.26 9.84 -22.10
C GLN A 133 35.47 9.50 -23.38
N PHE A 134 34.68 10.45 -23.89
CA PHE A 134 33.70 10.18 -24.96
C PHE A 134 34.07 10.76 -26.33
N GLY A 135 35.04 11.66 -26.42
CA GLY A 135 35.45 12.35 -27.66
C GLY A 135 34.50 13.45 -28.15
N CYS A 136 33.26 13.47 -27.66
CA CYS A 136 32.22 14.44 -28.02
C CYS A 136 31.48 14.92 -26.77
N LYS A 137 31.30 16.25 -26.63
CA LYS A 137 30.59 16.89 -25.51
C LYS A 137 29.13 16.43 -25.43
N GLN A 138 28.45 16.28 -26.57
CA GLN A 138 27.05 15.84 -26.61
C GLN A 138 26.89 14.36 -26.22
N CYS A 139 27.80 13.47 -26.65
CA CYS A 139 27.82 12.09 -26.17
C CYS A 139 28.00 12.01 -24.64
N ALA A 140 28.83 12.88 -24.05
CA ALA A 140 29.01 12.92 -22.60
C ALA A 140 27.74 13.38 -21.88
N VAL A 141 27.04 14.40 -22.41
CA VAL A 141 25.74 14.86 -21.87
C VAL A 141 24.69 13.76 -21.95
N GLN A 142 24.59 13.07 -23.10
CA GLN A 142 23.65 11.96 -23.30
C GLN A 142 23.92 10.82 -22.31
N PHE A 143 25.18 10.42 -22.15
CA PHE A 143 25.57 9.39 -21.18
C PHE A 143 25.18 9.75 -19.74
N VAL A 144 25.39 11.01 -19.34
CA VAL A 144 24.99 11.47 -17.99
C VAL A 144 23.46 11.50 -17.85
N ALA A 145 22.73 11.90 -18.89
CA ALA A 145 21.28 11.88 -18.89
C ALA A 145 20.72 10.45 -18.77
N ASP A 146 21.29 9.50 -19.51
CA ASP A 146 20.88 8.09 -19.48
C ASP A 146 21.21 7.44 -18.13
N LYS A 147 22.41 7.68 -17.59
CA LYS A 147 22.76 7.26 -16.21
C LYS A 147 21.85 7.86 -15.14
N ARG A 148 21.45 9.13 -15.28
CA ARG A 148 20.49 9.76 -14.36
C ARG A 148 19.11 9.13 -14.48
N LYS A 149 18.66 8.78 -15.69
CA LYS A 149 17.40 8.07 -15.92
C LYS A 149 17.42 6.68 -15.28
N GLU A 150 18.50 5.93 -15.41
CA GLU A 150 18.68 4.61 -14.78
C GLU A 150 18.63 4.71 -13.25
N SER A 151 19.41 5.62 -12.65
CA SER A 151 19.41 5.84 -11.20
C SER A 151 18.06 6.35 -10.69
N ASN A 152 17.37 7.21 -11.45
CA ASN A 152 16.02 7.67 -11.12
C ASN A 152 14.97 6.57 -11.28
N ARG A 153 15.16 5.58 -12.17
CA ARG A 153 14.23 4.47 -12.37
C ARG A 153 14.18 3.56 -11.15
N GLU A 154 15.34 3.09 -10.71
CA GLU A 154 15.45 2.21 -9.53
C GLU A 154 14.90 2.91 -8.28
N THR A 155 15.36 4.14 -8.04
CA THR A 155 14.90 4.92 -6.90
C THR A 155 13.41 5.28 -7.02
N PHE A 156 12.90 5.59 -8.21
CA PHE A 156 11.48 5.89 -8.40
C PHE A 156 10.60 4.73 -7.95
N PHE A 157 10.86 3.51 -8.40
CA PHE A 157 10.03 2.36 -8.02
C PHE A 157 10.18 2.03 -6.54
N GLU A 158 11.39 2.08 -5.99
CA GLU A 158 11.63 1.86 -4.56
C GLU A 158 10.85 2.89 -3.70
N TYR A 159 11.02 4.18 -3.98
CA TYR A 159 10.34 5.25 -3.24
C TYR A 159 8.84 5.26 -3.48
N SER A 160 8.38 5.03 -4.71
CA SER A 160 6.95 4.98 -5.01
C SER A 160 6.31 3.81 -4.28
N ARG A 161 6.87 2.60 -4.35
CA ARG A 161 6.40 1.45 -3.58
C ARG A 161 6.39 1.71 -2.07
N LYS A 162 7.39 2.44 -1.55
CA LYS A 162 7.46 2.81 -0.13
C LYS A 162 6.40 3.84 0.27
N ILE A 163 6.32 4.98 -0.44
CA ILE A 163 5.39 6.09 -0.15
C ILE A 163 3.95 5.67 -0.41
N GLN A 164 3.74 4.89 -1.46
CA GLN A 164 2.46 4.36 -1.87
C GLN A 164 2.17 3.03 -1.21
N GLU A 165 2.95 2.57 -0.22
CA GLU A 165 2.73 1.31 0.52
C GLU A 165 2.35 0.10 -0.38
N ASN A 166 3.00 -0.05 -1.54
CA ASN A 166 2.72 -1.09 -2.55
C ASN A 166 1.28 -1.11 -3.09
N ARG A 167 0.59 0.04 -3.15
CA ARG A 167 -0.80 0.20 -3.63
C ARG A 167 -1.05 -0.08 -5.12
N TYR A 168 -0.02 0.01 -5.95
CA TYR A 168 -0.17 0.07 -7.41
C TYR A 168 0.80 -0.88 -8.10
N ASP A 169 0.33 -1.48 -9.20
CA ASP A 169 1.24 -2.08 -10.17
C ASP A 169 1.68 -1.02 -11.18
N TYR A 170 2.81 -1.28 -11.80
CA TYR A 170 3.40 -0.39 -12.79
C TYR A 170 3.64 -1.17 -14.07
N ASP A 171 3.34 -0.53 -15.19
CA ASP A 171 3.96 -0.89 -16.45
C ASP A 171 5.33 -0.22 -16.44
N GLU A 172 6.34 -0.96 -16.00
CA GLU A 172 7.68 -0.39 -15.77
C GLU A 172 8.31 0.11 -17.08
N ASP A 173 7.95 -0.49 -18.21
CA ASP A 173 8.42 -0.08 -19.54
C ASP A 173 7.90 1.30 -19.94
N SER A 174 6.76 1.73 -19.36
CA SER A 174 6.25 3.09 -19.56
C SER A 174 7.03 4.18 -18.81
N TYR A 175 7.95 3.85 -17.90
CA TYR A 175 8.73 4.86 -17.18
C TYR A 175 9.82 5.50 -18.06
N ASN A 176 9.70 6.81 -18.32
CA ASN A 176 10.67 7.61 -19.09
C ASN A 176 11.20 8.82 -18.30
N GLY A 177 11.27 8.72 -16.97
CA GLY A 177 11.78 9.76 -16.07
C GLY A 177 10.72 10.42 -15.19
N ILE A 178 11.18 11.18 -14.19
CA ILE A 178 10.32 11.65 -13.08
C ILE A 178 9.26 12.68 -13.51
N GLU A 179 9.51 13.48 -14.55
CA GLU A 179 8.53 14.44 -15.08
C GLU A 179 7.67 13.87 -16.22
N SER A 180 7.81 12.58 -16.53
CA SER A 180 7.04 11.91 -17.56
C SER A 180 5.81 11.19 -16.98
N PHE A 181 4.82 10.94 -17.84
CA PHE A 181 3.71 10.08 -17.49
C PHE A 181 4.18 8.62 -17.39
N ILE A 182 3.73 7.94 -16.35
CA ILE A 182 3.85 6.50 -16.19
C ILE A 182 2.44 5.88 -16.18
N ASN A 183 2.32 4.68 -16.75
CA ASN A 183 1.12 3.86 -16.66
C ASN A 183 1.12 3.13 -15.32
N ILE A 184 0.09 3.40 -14.52
CA ILE A 184 -0.07 2.87 -13.17
C ILE A 184 -1.38 2.10 -13.13
N LYS A 185 -1.37 0.89 -12.59
CA LYS A 185 -2.58 0.09 -12.43
C LYS A 185 -3.10 0.25 -11.02
N CYS A 186 -4.28 0.87 -10.90
CA CYS A 186 -5.07 0.80 -9.69
C CYS A 186 -5.71 -0.59 -9.60
N PRO A 187 -5.64 -1.27 -8.45
CA PRO A 187 -6.28 -2.59 -8.29
C PRO A 187 -7.82 -2.53 -8.46
N ILE A 188 -8.43 -1.36 -8.23
CA ILE A 188 -9.88 -1.16 -8.34
C ILE A 188 -10.29 -0.65 -9.73
N HIS A 189 -9.61 0.40 -10.19
CA HIS A 189 -10.05 1.20 -11.33
C HIS A 189 -9.28 0.91 -12.61
N GLY A 190 -8.36 -0.06 -12.57
CA GLY A 190 -7.50 -0.42 -13.67
C GLY A 190 -6.43 0.62 -13.97
N TRP A 191 -5.95 0.60 -15.21
CA TRP A 191 -4.87 1.47 -15.68
C TRP A 191 -5.27 2.95 -15.70
N PHE A 192 -4.37 3.79 -15.19
CA PHE A 192 -4.45 5.25 -15.31
C PHE A 192 -3.05 5.82 -15.53
N LYS A 193 -2.99 7.05 -16.04
CA LYS A 193 -1.73 7.77 -16.27
C LYS A 193 -1.56 8.85 -15.21
N GLN A 194 -0.34 9.00 -14.71
CA GLN A 194 0.03 10.09 -13.82
C GLN A 194 1.51 10.45 -14.03
N ILE A 195 1.88 11.70 -13.74
CA ILE A 195 3.29 12.11 -13.74
C ILE A 195 4.01 11.36 -12.61
N ALA A 196 5.16 10.76 -12.92
CA ALA A 196 5.92 9.94 -11.99
C ALA A 196 6.31 10.72 -10.71
N SER A 197 6.68 12.00 -10.80
CA SER A 197 6.99 12.87 -9.66
C SER A 197 5.79 12.99 -8.71
N TYR A 198 4.60 13.25 -9.26
CA TYR A 198 3.36 13.36 -8.48
C TYR A 198 3.02 12.05 -7.79
N HIS A 199 3.13 10.94 -8.53
CA HIS A 199 2.90 9.63 -7.95
C HIS A 199 3.89 9.31 -6.84
N ARG A 200 5.19 9.51 -7.07
CA ARG A 200 6.23 9.34 -6.05
C ARG A 200 5.95 10.19 -4.81
N ASN A 201 5.39 11.38 -4.97
CA ASN A 201 5.08 12.31 -3.87
C ASN A 201 3.76 11.99 -3.12
N GLY A 202 3.10 10.86 -3.43
CA GLY A 202 1.94 10.38 -2.68
C GLY A 202 0.60 10.45 -3.43
N CYS A 203 0.56 11.07 -4.62
CA CYS A 203 -0.66 11.10 -5.43
C CYS A 203 -1.03 9.67 -5.86
N GLY A 204 -2.28 9.30 -5.65
CA GLY A 204 -2.82 7.98 -6.01
C GLY A 204 -3.73 8.03 -7.24
N CYS A 205 -4.56 7.01 -7.37
CA CYS A 205 -5.61 6.96 -8.37
C CYS A 205 -6.63 8.08 -8.12
N PRO A 206 -6.90 8.94 -9.12
CA PRO A 206 -7.82 10.06 -8.96
C PRO A 206 -9.27 9.60 -8.73
N LYS A 207 -9.65 8.42 -9.27
CA LYS A 207 -10.98 7.85 -9.04
C LYS A 207 -11.16 7.42 -7.59
N CYS A 208 -10.15 6.80 -6.97
CA CYS A 208 -10.18 6.44 -5.54
C CYS A 208 -10.32 7.68 -4.65
N ALA A 209 -9.49 8.71 -4.88
CA ALA A 209 -9.49 9.91 -4.05
C ALA A 209 -10.83 10.67 -4.11
N ARG A 210 -11.45 10.69 -5.30
CA ARG A 210 -12.74 11.37 -5.51
C ARG A 210 -13.90 10.69 -4.79
N VAL A 211 -13.96 9.36 -4.77
CA VAL A 211 -15.08 8.64 -4.13
C VAL A 211 -15.05 8.83 -2.61
N MET A 212 -13.88 8.71 -1.97
CA MET A 212 -13.73 8.90 -0.53
C MET A 212 -14.17 10.27 -0.05
N SER A 213 -13.62 11.33 -0.66
CA SER A 213 -13.93 12.71 -0.25
C SER A 213 -15.41 13.02 -0.47
N LYS A 214 -15.98 12.49 -1.56
CA LYS A 214 -17.39 12.70 -1.89
C LYS A 214 -18.33 12.04 -0.89
N GLY A 215 -18.07 10.80 -0.45
CA GLY A 215 -18.93 10.10 0.51
C GLY A 215 -18.96 10.79 1.88
N GLU A 216 -17.78 11.16 2.40
CA GLU A 216 -17.65 11.95 3.63
C GLU A 216 -18.41 13.29 3.52
N ASP A 217 -18.13 14.07 2.48
CA ASP A 217 -18.76 15.38 2.27
C ASP A 217 -20.30 15.27 2.12
N GLU A 218 -20.81 14.22 1.45
CA GLU A 218 -22.25 13.97 1.32
C GLU A 218 -22.92 13.64 2.64
N ILE A 219 -22.29 12.83 3.50
CA ILE A 219 -22.81 12.50 4.83
C ILE A 219 -22.78 13.75 5.72
N ALA A 220 -21.68 14.51 5.68
CA ALA A 220 -21.53 15.75 6.44
C ALA A 220 -22.59 16.77 6.05
N GLU A 221 -22.82 16.96 4.75
CA GLU A 221 -23.84 17.88 4.25
C GLU A 221 -25.25 17.41 4.59
N TYR A 222 -25.51 16.09 4.51
CA TYR A 222 -26.78 15.52 4.95
C TYR A 222 -27.07 15.79 6.43
N ILE A 223 -26.07 15.63 7.30
CA ILE A 223 -26.20 15.93 8.75
C ILE A 223 -26.45 17.43 8.96
N ARG A 224 -25.67 18.29 8.30
CA ARG A 224 -25.77 19.74 8.45
C ARG A 224 -27.15 20.25 8.03
N THR A 225 -27.64 19.82 6.88
CA THR A 225 -28.91 20.28 6.29
C THR A 225 -30.14 19.65 6.92
N THR A 226 -30.09 18.35 7.23
CA THR A 226 -31.27 17.62 7.72
C THR A 226 -31.43 17.77 9.23
N PHE A 227 -30.33 17.82 9.98
CA PHE A 227 -30.38 17.80 11.44
C PHE A 227 -30.06 19.16 12.07
N GLY A 228 -29.47 20.10 11.32
CA GLY A 228 -29.15 21.44 11.81
C GLY A 228 -28.01 21.49 12.84
N TYR A 229 -27.25 20.40 13.00
CA TYR A 229 -26.13 20.37 13.95
C TYR A 229 -24.89 21.05 13.38
N LYS A 230 -24.13 21.71 14.27
CA LYS A 230 -22.75 22.10 13.98
C LYS A 230 -21.87 20.85 13.94
N ILE A 231 -21.04 20.75 12.92
CA ILE A 231 -20.13 19.62 12.73
C ILE A 231 -18.71 20.13 12.48
N SER A 232 -17.71 19.38 12.96
CA SER A 232 -16.34 19.45 12.46
C SER A 232 -16.09 18.27 11.52
N GLN A 233 -15.26 18.50 10.50
CA GLN A 233 -14.81 17.46 9.57
C GLN A 233 -13.31 17.32 9.68
N ARG A 234 -12.80 16.10 9.49
CA ARG A 234 -11.36 15.77 9.50
C ARG A 234 -10.68 16.31 10.76
N ASP A 235 -11.33 16.10 11.90
CA ASP A 235 -10.96 16.69 13.18
C ASP A 235 -9.96 15.82 13.93
N ARG A 236 -8.72 16.29 14.07
CA ARG A 236 -7.66 15.63 14.85
C ARG A 236 -7.50 16.17 16.27
N SER A 237 -8.28 17.17 16.65
CA SER A 237 -8.15 17.83 17.95
C SER A 237 -8.77 17.01 19.08
N VAL A 238 -9.78 16.20 18.77
CA VAL A 238 -10.61 15.46 19.73
C VAL A 238 -10.00 14.12 20.14
N LEU A 239 -9.49 13.33 19.18
CA LEU A 239 -9.02 11.96 19.42
C LEU A 239 -7.55 11.76 19.01
N LYS A 240 -6.63 12.57 19.53
CA LYS A 240 -5.21 12.52 19.12
C LYS A 240 -4.59 11.12 19.34
N PRO A 241 -3.84 10.57 18.36
CA PRO A 241 -3.45 11.17 17.08
C PRO A 241 -4.44 10.92 15.92
N ARG A 242 -5.54 10.21 16.17
CA ARG A 242 -6.53 9.85 15.16
C ARG A 242 -7.39 11.04 14.76
N GLU A 243 -7.76 11.05 13.50
CA GLU A 243 -8.74 11.98 12.92
C GLU A 243 -10.15 11.43 13.12
N LEU A 244 -11.16 12.28 13.29
CA LEU A 244 -12.57 11.93 13.13
C LEU A 244 -13.08 12.54 11.83
N ASP A 245 -13.64 11.73 10.93
CA ASP A 245 -14.07 12.22 9.62
C ASP A 245 -15.19 13.25 9.77
N ILE A 246 -16.21 12.94 10.57
CA ILE A 246 -17.29 13.85 10.93
C ILE A 246 -17.56 13.76 12.43
N TYR A 247 -17.51 14.88 13.14
CA TYR A 247 -17.84 14.94 14.55
C TYR A 247 -18.98 15.93 14.83
N VAL A 248 -19.94 15.51 15.64
CA VAL A 248 -21.09 16.30 16.10
C VAL A 248 -20.96 16.51 17.61
N PRO A 249 -20.31 17.61 18.06
CA PRO A 249 -19.96 17.82 19.47
C PRO A 249 -21.16 17.77 20.41
N ASP A 250 -22.26 18.45 20.05
CA ASP A 250 -23.46 18.59 20.87
C ASP A 250 -24.13 17.24 21.19
N ARG A 251 -23.89 16.23 20.36
CA ARG A 251 -24.46 14.88 20.52
C ARG A 251 -23.43 13.85 20.96
N LYS A 252 -22.14 14.22 21.04
CA LYS A 252 -21.01 13.32 21.25
C LYS A 252 -21.07 12.11 20.32
N ILE A 253 -21.42 12.34 19.06
CA ILE A 253 -21.46 11.33 18.00
C ILE A 253 -20.42 11.69 16.95
N ALA A 254 -19.60 10.71 16.58
CA ALA A 254 -18.70 10.78 15.44
C ALA A 254 -19.11 9.74 14.39
N ILE A 255 -18.84 10.04 13.13
CA ILE A 255 -19.13 9.17 11.99
C ILE A 255 -17.86 9.07 11.15
N GLU A 256 -17.55 7.84 10.77
CA GLU A 256 -16.44 7.47 9.88
C GLU A 256 -16.99 7.01 8.55
N TYR A 257 -16.41 7.51 7.47
CA TYR A 257 -16.64 7.02 6.12
C TYR A 257 -15.50 6.07 5.74
N ASP A 258 -15.75 4.77 5.96
CA ASP A 258 -14.75 3.74 5.79
C ASP A 258 -14.65 3.32 4.32
N GLY A 259 -13.85 4.04 3.54
CA GLY A 259 -13.50 3.66 2.16
C GLY A 259 -12.91 2.25 2.10
N LEU A 260 -13.50 1.34 1.31
CA LEU A 260 -13.28 -0.11 1.50
C LEU A 260 -11.84 -0.52 1.30
N ILE A 261 -11.20 0.00 0.26
CA ILE A 261 -9.84 -0.39 -0.08
C ILE A 261 -8.84 0.22 0.89
N TRP A 262 -9.02 1.48 1.27
CA TRP A 262 -8.16 2.22 2.19
C TRP A 262 -8.19 1.71 3.63
N HIS A 263 -9.30 1.08 3.99
CA HIS A 263 -9.51 0.42 5.28
C HIS A 263 -9.30 -1.09 5.22
N SER A 264 -8.84 -1.62 4.09
CA SER A 264 -8.48 -3.02 3.92
C SER A 264 -7.03 -3.30 4.34
N GLU A 265 -6.70 -4.59 4.46
CA GLU A 265 -5.34 -5.08 4.76
C GLU A 265 -4.29 -4.71 3.70
N MET A 266 -4.70 -4.17 2.55
CA MET A 266 -3.77 -3.65 1.56
C MET A 266 -3.09 -2.35 2.02
N TYR A 267 -3.69 -1.58 2.92
CA TYR A 267 -3.26 -0.19 3.25
C TYR A 267 -2.90 0.00 4.70
N LYS A 268 -3.10 -1.03 5.51
CA LYS A 268 -2.95 -0.88 6.92
C LYS A 268 -2.52 -2.21 7.52
N LYS A 269 -1.52 -2.17 8.38
CA LYS A 269 -0.86 -3.37 8.94
C LYS A 269 -1.65 -3.96 10.13
N GLU A 270 -2.25 -3.06 10.91
CA GLU A 270 -3.07 -3.22 12.13
C GLU A 270 -4.48 -3.84 12.04
N MET A 271 -4.87 -4.55 10.97
CA MET A 271 -6.28 -4.52 10.52
C MET A 271 -7.35 -5.19 11.33
N ILE A 272 -7.03 -6.26 12.04
CA ILE A 272 -8.07 -7.02 12.73
C ILE A 272 -8.82 -6.12 13.70
N ASN A 273 -8.12 -5.22 14.40
CA ASN A 273 -8.72 -4.36 15.42
C ASN A 273 -8.78 -2.88 15.03
N TYR A 274 -8.59 -2.51 13.77
CA TYR A 274 -8.48 -1.08 13.41
C TYR A 274 -9.74 -0.28 13.73
N HIS A 275 -10.89 -0.68 13.15
CA HIS A 275 -12.17 -0.03 13.39
C HIS A 275 -12.60 -0.17 14.85
N LEU A 276 -12.45 -1.38 15.42
CA LEU A 276 -12.79 -1.65 16.82
C LEU A 276 -11.97 -0.78 17.79
N SER A 277 -10.65 -0.67 17.60
CA SER A 277 -9.79 0.14 18.46
C SER A 277 -10.18 1.62 18.43
N LYS A 278 -10.54 2.15 17.24
CA LYS A 278 -11.03 3.54 17.11
C LYS A 278 -12.38 3.72 17.82
N THR A 279 -13.27 2.74 17.67
CA THR A 279 -14.57 2.70 18.37
C THR A 279 -14.38 2.70 19.88
N ASP A 280 -13.49 1.85 20.40
CA ASP A 280 -13.20 1.76 21.83
C ASP A 280 -12.53 3.02 22.37
N GLU A 281 -11.65 3.65 21.60
CA GLU A 281 -11.00 4.92 21.96
C GLU A 281 -12.01 6.08 22.01
N CYS A 282 -12.92 6.17 21.04
CA CYS A 282 -14.03 7.11 21.08
C CYS A 282 -14.91 6.87 22.31
N LYS A 283 -15.28 5.61 22.57
CA LYS A 283 -16.11 5.24 23.71
C LYS A 283 -15.48 5.64 25.04
N LYS A 284 -14.17 5.45 25.21
CA LYS A 284 -13.41 5.91 26.39
C LYS A 284 -13.47 7.43 26.59
N ASN A 285 -13.56 8.19 25.50
CA ASN A 285 -13.73 9.64 25.52
C ASN A 285 -15.22 10.08 25.56
N GLY A 286 -16.15 9.15 25.80
CA GLY A 286 -17.58 9.43 25.85
C GLY A 286 -18.20 9.78 24.50
N ILE A 287 -17.55 9.40 23.40
CA ILE A 287 -18.01 9.63 22.02
C ILE A 287 -18.54 8.31 21.46
N ARG A 288 -19.75 8.34 20.89
CA ARG A 288 -20.28 7.23 20.11
C ARG A 288 -19.79 7.33 18.67
N LEU A 289 -18.95 6.37 18.25
CA LEU A 289 -18.49 6.27 16.87
C LEU A 289 -19.43 5.39 16.05
N ILE A 290 -19.76 5.83 14.83
CA ILE A 290 -20.51 5.08 13.83
C ILE A 290 -19.63 4.88 12.60
N HIS A 291 -19.53 3.64 12.15
CA HIS A 291 -18.74 3.26 10.98
C HIS A 291 -19.65 2.97 9.79
N ILE A 292 -19.56 3.78 8.73
CA ILE A 292 -20.29 3.62 7.48
C ILE A 292 -19.30 3.17 6.41
N PHE A 293 -19.41 1.93 5.97
CA PHE A 293 -18.58 1.45 4.87
C PHE A 293 -19.04 2.02 3.54
N GLU A 294 -18.08 2.25 2.64
CA GLU A 294 -18.33 2.87 1.32
C GLU A 294 -19.44 2.16 0.52
N ASP A 295 -19.48 0.84 0.51
CA ASP A 295 -20.55 0.06 -0.16
C ASP A 295 -21.94 0.32 0.44
N GLU A 296 -22.03 0.40 1.77
CA GLU A 296 -23.30 0.67 2.46
C GLU A 296 -23.88 2.04 2.08
N TRP A 297 -23.02 3.07 1.94
CA TRP A 297 -23.46 4.39 1.51
C TRP A 297 -23.87 4.43 0.04
N LEU A 298 -23.08 3.80 -0.83
CA LEU A 298 -23.33 3.80 -2.28
C LEU A 298 -24.56 2.98 -2.66
N GLU A 299 -24.76 1.82 -2.03
CA GLU A 299 -25.84 0.89 -2.39
C GLU A 299 -27.11 1.11 -1.58
N LYS A 300 -26.99 1.49 -0.30
CA LYS A 300 -28.11 1.55 0.65
C LYS A 300 -28.26 2.93 1.31
N PRO A 301 -28.14 4.05 0.56
CA PRO A 301 -28.13 5.39 1.16
C PRO A 301 -29.41 5.70 1.94
N GLN A 302 -30.58 5.20 1.49
CA GLN A 302 -31.85 5.46 2.17
C GLN A 302 -31.94 4.76 3.53
N ILE A 303 -31.41 3.53 3.64
CA ILE A 303 -31.36 2.80 4.90
C ILE A 303 -30.41 3.51 5.87
N ILE A 304 -29.21 3.89 5.41
CA ILE A 304 -28.24 4.62 6.24
C ILE A 304 -28.81 5.96 6.72
N LYS A 305 -29.40 6.75 5.83
CA LYS A 305 -30.06 8.02 6.19
C LYS A 305 -31.15 7.83 7.24
N SER A 306 -31.93 6.76 7.12
CA SER A 306 -32.95 6.42 8.11
C SER A 306 -32.38 6.03 9.47
N MET A 307 -31.32 5.22 9.49
CA MET A 307 -30.60 4.85 10.70
C MET A 307 -29.98 6.07 11.38
N LEU A 308 -29.38 6.98 10.62
CA LEU A 308 -28.84 8.24 11.13
C LEU A 308 -29.95 9.12 11.73
N ARG A 309 -31.09 9.29 11.04
CA ARG A 309 -32.26 10.00 11.61
C ARG A 309 -32.67 9.41 12.96
N ASN A 310 -32.67 8.08 13.09
CA ASN A 310 -32.98 7.41 14.36
C ASN A 310 -31.92 7.68 15.44
N ILE A 311 -30.63 7.57 15.10
CA ILE A 311 -29.52 7.82 16.02
C ILE A 311 -29.53 9.26 16.53
N PHE A 312 -29.82 10.24 15.66
CA PHE A 312 -29.92 11.65 16.02
C PHE A 312 -31.27 12.03 16.64
N GLY A 313 -32.26 11.13 16.68
CA GLY A 313 -33.55 11.34 17.33
C GLY A 313 -34.53 12.21 16.53
N VAL A 314 -34.39 12.25 15.21
CA VAL A 314 -35.17 13.09 14.28
C VAL A 314 -35.97 12.26 13.27
N THR A 315 -36.26 11.00 13.59
CA THR A 315 -37.14 10.14 12.78
C THR A 315 -38.54 10.76 12.66
N SER A 316 -39.07 10.83 11.44
CA SER A 316 -40.33 11.52 11.13
C SER A 316 -41.58 10.80 11.66
N HIS A 317 -41.66 9.48 11.50
CA HIS A 317 -42.85 8.73 11.89
C HIS A 317 -42.63 8.01 13.21
N ARG A 318 -43.47 8.31 14.20
CA ARG A 318 -43.47 7.64 15.50
C ARG A 318 -44.83 7.00 15.75
N LEU A 319 -44.87 5.68 15.71
CA LEU A 319 -46.06 4.87 15.99
C LEU A 319 -45.88 4.10 17.30
N TYR A 320 -46.98 3.65 17.88
CA TYR A 320 -46.97 2.80 19.07
C TYR A 320 -47.45 1.40 18.73
N ALA A 321 -46.79 0.37 19.27
CA ALA A 321 -47.14 -1.02 19.00
C ALA A 321 -48.57 -1.41 19.40
N ARG A 322 -49.20 -0.65 20.31
CA ARG A 322 -50.63 -0.81 20.67
C ARG A 322 -51.59 -0.47 19.52
N GLN A 323 -51.15 0.35 18.56
CA GLN A 323 -51.91 0.73 17.38
C GLN A 323 -51.72 -0.26 16.22
N CYS A 324 -50.86 -1.26 16.40
CA CYS A 324 -50.52 -2.20 15.33
C CYS A 324 -51.12 -3.58 15.61
N ASP A 325 -51.58 -4.24 14.56
CA ASP A 325 -51.90 -5.66 14.60
C ASP A 325 -50.62 -6.48 14.53
N ILE A 326 -50.54 -7.57 15.30
CA ILE A 326 -49.43 -8.52 15.19
C ILE A 326 -49.86 -9.70 14.32
N ARG A 327 -49.07 -10.03 13.30
CA ARG A 327 -49.39 -11.08 12.33
C ARG A 327 -48.15 -11.89 11.97
N ASN A 328 -48.35 -13.12 11.51
CA ASN A 328 -47.29 -13.86 10.83
C ASN A 328 -47.07 -13.26 9.45
N VAL A 329 -45.81 -13.23 9.01
CA VAL A 329 -45.42 -12.74 7.68
C VAL A 329 -44.90 -13.91 6.86
N ASP A 330 -45.34 -14.05 5.61
CA ASP A 330 -44.77 -15.07 4.73
C ASP A 330 -43.30 -14.78 4.41
N SER A 331 -42.55 -15.82 4.08
CA SER A 331 -41.10 -15.74 3.86
C SER A 331 -40.72 -14.75 2.74
N LYS A 332 -41.52 -14.67 1.67
CA LYS A 332 -41.24 -13.78 0.53
C LYS A 332 -41.38 -12.32 0.96
N THR A 333 -42.50 -11.98 1.60
CA THR A 333 -42.75 -10.63 2.11
C THR A 333 -41.72 -10.22 3.17
N ALA A 334 -41.37 -11.14 4.09
CA ALA A 334 -40.36 -10.86 5.11
C ALA A 334 -38.98 -10.59 4.50
N MET A 335 -38.54 -11.39 3.51
CA MET A 335 -37.25 -11.17 2.84
C MET A 335 -37.21 -9.83 2.10
N GLN A 336 -38.28 -9.47 1.39
CA GLN A 336 -38.38 -8.19 0.69
C GLN A 336 -38.31 -7.02 1.69
N PHE A 337 -39.08 -7.09 2.78
CA PHE A 337 -39.06 -6.08 3.83
C PHE A 337 -37.66 -5.90 4.45
N LEU A 338 -36.90 -6.99 4.64
CA LEU A 338 -35.54 -6.91 5.14
C LEU A 338 -34.57 -6.25 4.15
N ASP A 339 -34.68 -6.50 2.85
CA ASP A 339 -33.82 -5.81 1.88
C ASP A 339 -34.09 -4.32 1.82
N ASP A 340 -35.37 -3.94 1.93
CA ASP A 340 -35.80 -2.54 1.84
C ASP A 340 -35.45 -1.74 3.10
N ASN A 341 -35.35 -2.40 4.27
CA ASN A 341 -35.32 -1.71 5.56
C ASN A 341 -34.17 -2.10 6.50
N HIS A 342 -33.44 -3.20 6.25
CA HIS A 342 -32.37 -3.69 7.12
C HIS A 342 -31.01 -3.63 6.42
N ILE A 343 -30.00 -3.04 7.06
CA ILE A 343 -28.68 -2.83 6.44
C ILE A 343 -28.02 -4.14 5.98
N GLN A 344 -28.16 -5.20 6.78
CA GLN A 344 -27.68 -6.56 6.46
C GLN A 344 -28.56 -7.31 5.43
N GLY A 345 -29.69 -6.76 5.00
CA GLY A 345 -30.61 -7.35 4.02
C GLY A 345 -31.30 -8.64 4.48
N ARG A 346 -31.88 -9.36 3.50
CA ARG A 346 -32.61 -10.61 3.69
C ARG A 346 -31.80 -11.68 4.42
N CYS A 347 -32.50 -12.48 5.23
CA CYS A 347 -31.95 -13.68 5.85
C CYS A 347 -32.98 -14.83 5.78
N LYS A 348 -32.50 -16.07 5.78
CA LYS A 348 -33.38 -17.24 5.95
C LYS A 348 -33.75 -17.38 7.43
N ALA A 349 -35.04 -17.37 7.73
CA ALA A 349 -35.57 -17.57 9.07
C ALA A 349 -36.72 -18.59 9.05
N LYS A 350 -37.02 -19.18 10.20
CA LYS A 350 -38.15 -20.10 10.37
C LYS A 350 -39.42 -19.35 10.73
N TYR A 351 -39.31 -18.38 11.64
CA TYR A 351 -40.44 -17.58 12.09
C TYR A 351 -40.25 -16.12 11.69
N HIS A 352 -41.35 -15.49 11.27
CA HIS A 352 -41.41 -14.09 10.85
C HIS A 352 -42.65 -13.45 11.47
N TYR A 353 -42.45 -12.55 12.42
CA TYR A 353 -43.54 -11.83 13.08
C TYR A 353 -43.49 -10.37 12.68
N GLY A 354 -44.63 -9.84 12.25
CA GLY A 354 -44.78 -8.48 11.76
C GLY A 354 -45.76 -7.67 12.58
N LEU A 355 -45.53 -6.36 12.65
CA LEU A 355 -46.53 -5.39 13.10
C LEU A 355 -47.10 -4.65 11.91
N TYR A 356 -48.43 -4.58 11.86
CA TYR A 356 -49.17 -3.94 10.79
C TYR A 356 -49.90 -2.70 11.31
N TYR A 357 -49.73 -1.56 10.66
CA TYR A 357 -50.48 -0.33 10.91
C TYR A 357 -51.28 0.00 9.65
N ASN A 358 -52.60 0.13 9.76
CA ASN A 358 -53.49 0.33 8.59
C ASN A 358 -53.23 -0.69 7.45
N ASN A 359 -53.10 -1.98 7.81
CA ASN A 359 -52.76 -3.09 6.90
C ASN A 359 -51.38 -3.01 6.23
N GLU A 360 -50.53 -2.06 6.62
CA GLU A 360 -49.17 -1.95 6.13
C GLU A 360 -48.16 -2.55 7.11
N LEU A 361 -47.24 -3.40 6.64
CA LEU A 361 -46.17 -3.95 7.47
C LEU A 361 -45.18 -2.83 7.85
N VAL A 362 -45.06 -2.52 9.14
CA VAL A 362 -44.22 -1.42 9.65
C VAL A 362 -43.08 -1.87 10.56
N SER A 363 -43.07 -3.13 10.99
CA SER A 363 -42.00 -3.72 11.81
C SER A 363 -41.92 -5.21 11.60
N LEU A 364 -40.72 -5.77 11.59
CA LEU A 364 -40.48 -7.19 11.38
C LEU A 364 -39.40 -7.70 12.35
N MET A 365 -39.65 -8.88 12.93
CA MET A 365 -38.68 -9.63 13.71
C MET A 365 -38.64 -11.08 13.23
N THR A 366 -37.45 -11.61 13.00
CA THR A 366 -37.26 -12.95 12.45
C THR A 366 -36.42 -13.84 13.37
N PHE A 367 -36.76 -15.12 13.42
CA PHE A 367 -36.12 -16.12 14.28
C PHE A 367 -35.72 -17.37 13.50
N GLY A 368 -34.55 -17.92 13.83
CA GLY A 368 -34.03 -19.15 13.25
C GLY A 368 -33.41 -20.06 14.29
N ARG A 369 -33.12 -21.31 13.91
CA ARG A 369 -32.35 -22.22 14.76
C ARG A 369 -30.89 -21.77 14.81
N THR A 370 -30.23 -21.94 15.94
CA THR A 370 -28.79 -21.70 16.05
C THR A 370 -28.02 -22.70 15.18
N ARG A 371 -26.86 -22.28 14.66
CA ARG A 371 -26.00 -23.15 13.82
C ARG A 371 -25.29 -24.25 14.61
N GLN A 372 -25.20 -24.12 15.94
CA GLN A 372 -24.52 -25.04 16.85
C GLN A 372 -25.54 -25.68 17.81
N GLN A 373 -26.46 -26.50 17.31
CA GLN A 373 -27.28 -27.32 18.20
C GLN A 373 -26.47 -28.56 18.60
N LYS A 374 -26.18 -28.70 19.89
CA LYS A 374 -25.74 -29.97 20.46
C LYS A 374 -26.97 -30.85 20.63
N LYS A 375 -26.97 -32.03 20.01
CA LYS A 375 -28.02 -33.04 20.19
C LYS A 375 -27.75 -33.74 21.52
N TYR A 376 -28.65 -33.63 22.49
CA TYR A 376 -28.58 -34.36 23.76
C TYR A 376 -29.79 -35.28 23.85
N ASN A 377 -29.58 -36.59 24.04
CA ASN A 377 -30.61 -37.58 24.36
C ASN A 377 -31.94 -37.42 23.57
N ASN A 378 -31.85 -37.35 22.24
CA ASN A 378 -32.97 -37.23 21.30
C ASN A 378 -33.81 -35.93 21.35
N ASP A 379 -33.40 -34.93 22.13
CA ASP A 379 -34.06 -33.61 22.15
C ASP A 379 -33.08 -32.48 21.77
N TYR A 380 -33.63 -31.41 21.18
CA TYR A 380 -32.88 -30.20 20.90
C TYR A 380 -33.03 -29.25 22.09
N ASP A 381 -31.99 -28.52 22.50
CA ASP A 381 -32.06 -27.62 23.69
C ASP A 381 -33.08 -26.44 23.54
N ASN A 382 -33.83 -26.40 22.44
CA ASN A 382 -34.80 -25.38 22.06
C ASN A 382 -34.26 -23.95 22.12
N THR A 383 -32.96 -23.77 21.84
CA THR A 383 -32.34 -22.46 21.63
C THR A 383 -32.65 -21.93 20.24
N TRP A 384 -33.09 -20.68 20.20
CA TRP A 384 -33.35 -19.92 18.99
C TRP A 384 -32.48 -18.68 18.89
N GLU A 385 -32.26 -18.21 17.67
CA GLU A 385 -31.57 -16.96 17.38
C GLU A 385 -32.58 -15.92 16.89
N LEU A 386 -32.60 -14.74 17.51
CA LEU A 386 -33.23 -13.55 16.91
C LEU A 386 -32.27 -13.05 15.83
N LEU A 387 -32.64 -13.30 14.57
CA LEU A 387 -31.79 -13.07 13.41
C LEU A 387 -31.81 -11.61 12.96
N ARG A 388 -32.99 -11.02 12.80
CA ARG A 388 -33.16 -9.64 12.34
C ARG A 388 -34.32 -8.97 13.05
N PHE A 389 -34.16 -7.68 13.31
CA PHE A 389 -35.24 -6.80 13.72
C PHE A 389 -35.05 -5.45 13.02
N CYS A 390 -36.09 -4.98 12.33
CA CYS A 390 -36.12 -3.62 11.78
C CYS A 390 -37.53 -3.08 11.73
N ASN A 391 -37.63 -1.76 11.74
CA ASN A 391 -38.85 -1.05 11.39
C ASN A 391 -38.76 -0.63 9.91
N LYS A 392 -39.90 -0.24 9.35
CA LYS A 392 -39.93 0.45 8.07
C LYS A 392 -39.04 1.70 8.12
N LEU A 393 -38.40 2.06 7.01
CA LEU A 393 -37.62 3.28 6.91
C LEU A 393 -38.42 4.48 7.43
N ASP A 394 -37.70 5.32 8.16
CA ASP A 394 -38.14 6.58 8.75
C ASP A 394 -39.28 6.43 9.74
N THR A 395 -39.32 5.26 10.38
CA THR A 395 -40.35 4.89 11.33
C THR A 395 -39.76 4.32 12.61
N THR A 396 -40.25 4.82 13.75
CA THR A 396 -40.00 4.25 15.08
C THR A 396 -41.29 3.66 15.62
N ILE A 397 -41.26 2.37 15.96
CA ILE A 397 -42.39 1.69 16.62
C ILE A 397 -42.09 1.52 18.11
N VAL A 398 -42.66 2.40 18.94
CA VAL A 398 -42.48 2.34 20.40
C VAL A 398 -43.15 1.07 20.94
N GLY A 399 -42.37 0.25 21.64
CA GLY A 399 -42.82 -1.06 22.16
C GLY A 399 -42.88 -2.17 21.12
N GLY A 400 -42.52 -1.91 19.87
CA GLY A 400 -42.67 -2.87 18.76
C GLY A 400 -41.85 -4.14 18.96
N ALA A 401 -40.57 -3.99 19.29
CA ALA A 401 -39.67 -5.11 19.55
C ALA A 401 -40.18 -6.01 20.69
N SER A 402 -40.67 -5.42 21.78
CA SER A 402 -41.19 -6.18 22.92
C SER A 402 -42.45 -6.97 22.55
N LYS A 403 -43.38 -6.35 21.80
CA LYS A 403 -44.60 -7.02 21.34
C LYS A 403 -44.30 -8.21 20.43
N LEU A 404 -43.38 -8.05 19.48
CA LEU A 404 -42.94 -9.12 18.58
C LEU A 404 -42.24 -10.26 19.32
N LEU A 405 -41.32 -9.93 20.22
CA LEU A 405 -40.59 -10.93 21.01
C LEU A 405 -41.53 -11.74 21.91
N LYS A 406 -42.46 -11.08 22.61
CA LYS A 406 -43.46 -11.75 23.45
C LYS A 406 -44.33 -12.73 22.66
N ARG A 407 -44.71 -12.36 21.43
CA ARG A 407 -45.45 -13.27 20.54
C ARG A 407 -44.66 -14.53 20.22
N PHE A 408 -43.39 -14.39 19.85
CA PHE A 408 -42.51 -15.53 19.61
C PHE A 408 -42.37 -16.42 20.85
N ILE A 409 -42.12 -15.83 22.01
CA ILE A 409 -41.98 -16.57 23.27
C ILE A 409 -43.26 -17.35 23.61
N GLY A 410 -44.42 -16.72 23.50
CA GLY A 410 -45.70 -17.38 23.81
C GLY A 410 -46.06 -18.52 22.85
N GLU A 411 -45.71 -18.39 21.56
CA GLU A 411 -46.01 -19.39 20.54
C GLU A 411 -45.00 -20.55 20.53
N VAL A 412 -43.70 -20.23 20.58
CA VAL A 412 -42.62 -21.21 20.36
C VAL A 412 -42.09 -21.78 21.67
N LYS A 413 -42.32 -21.09 22.80
CA LYS A 413 -41.85 -21.47 24.14
C LYS A 413 -40.36 -21.87 24.16
N PRO A 414 -39.46 -21.02 23.65
CA PRO A 414 -38.03 -21.33 23.59
C PRO A 414 -37.45 -21.39 25.00
N HIS A 415 -36.53 -22.32 25.28
CA HIS A 415 -35.78 -22.30 26.54
C HIS A 415 -34.80 -21.13 26.59
N ARG A 416 -34.31 -20.73 25.41
CA ARG A 416 -33.24 -19.75 25.29
C ARG A 416 -33.30 -19.02 23.97
N ILE A 417 -33.00 -17.73 24.01
CA ILE A 417 -32.88 -16.89 22.82
C ILE A 417 -31.51 -16.22 22.83
N VAL A 418 -30.78 -16.32 21.72
CA VAL A 418 -29.52 -15.62 21.52
C VAL A 418 -29.65 -14.59 20.40
N THR A 419 -28.86 -13.53 20.45
CA THR A 419 -28.83 -12.50 19.39
C THR A 419 -27.52 -11.75 19.40
N TYR A 420 -27.18 -11.12 18.27
CA TYR A 420 -25.91 -10.44 18.06
C TYR A 420 -26.14 -9.03 17.57
N ALA A 421 -25.52 -8.06 18.23
CA ALA A 421 -25.63 -6.66 17.90
C ALA A 421 -24.33 -6.15 17.27
N ASP A 422 -24.39 -5.61 16.05
CA ASP A 422 -23.23 -5.00 15.37
C ASP A 422 -22.72 -3.79 16.19
N LYS A 423 -21.45 -3.85 16.62
CA LYS A 423 -20.81 -2.81 17.45
C LYS A 423 -20.68 -1.47 16.75
N ARG A 424 -20.72 -1.44 15.41
CA ARG A 424 -20.70 -0.19 14.62
C ARG A 424 -21.99 0.63 14.80
N TRP A 425 -23.09 -0.03 15.10
CA TRP A 425 -24.43 0.56 15.09
C TRP A 425 -25.08 0.56 16.46
N SER A 426 -24.90 -0.49 17.24
CA SER A 426 -25.65 -0.73 18.49
C SER A 426 -24.84 -0.39 19.73
N LEU A 427 -25.53 0.10 20.75
CA LEU A 427 -25.01 0.23 22.12
C LEU A 427 -25.49 -0.89 23.05
N GLY A 428 -26.32 -1.83 22.58
CA GLY A 428 -26.92 -2.89 23.40
C GLY A 428 -28.27 -2.55 24.02
N ASN A 429 -28.57 -1.25 24.21
CA ASN A 429 -29.75 -0.75 24.94
C ASN A 429 -31.12 -1.33 24.52
N LEU A 430 -31.29 -1.82 23.29
CA LEU A 430 -32.51 -2.51 22.88
C LEU A 430 -32.65 -3.84 23.63
N TYR A 431 -31.58 -4.63 23.65
CA TYR A 431 -31.58 -5.98 24.21
C TYR A 431 -31.66 -5.93 25.74
N ASP A 432 -30.99 -4.98 26.39
CA ASP A 432 -31.11 -4.76 27.84
C ASP A 432 -32.57 -4.49 28.24
N ARG A 433 -33.27 -3.61 27.49
CA ARG A 433 -34.69 -3.30 27.72
C ARG A 433 -35.63 -4.46 27.42
N LEU A 434 -35.21 -5.40 26.57
CA LEU A 434 -35.98 -6.60 26.29
C LEU A 434 -35.76 -7.70 27.34
N GLY A 435 -34.78 -7.54 28.25
CA GLY A 435 -34.46 -8.53 29.28
C GLY A 435 -33.38 -9.54 28.84
N PHE A 436 -32.61 -9.23 27.81
CA PHE A 436 -31.41 -10.01 27.50
C PHE A 436 -30.26 -9.60 28.40
N THR A 437 -29.33 -10.52 28.63
CA THR A 437 -28.06 -10.30 29.31
C THR A 437 -26.93 -10.34 28.30
N HIS A 438 -26.02 -9.36 28.34
CA HIS A 438 -24.77 -9.42 27.57
C HIS A 438 -23.92 -10.59 28.05
N THR A 439 -23.35 -11.35 27.11
CA THR A 439 -22.55 -12.56 27.44
C THR A 439 -21.08 -12.35 27.14
N HIS A 440 -20.75 -11.97 25.91
CA HIS A 440 -19.40 -11.76 25.44
C HIS A 440 -19.41 -10.92 24.17
N ASP A 441 -18.24 -10.44 23.78
CA ASP A 441 -18.02 -9.77 22.50
C ASP A 441 -17.32 -10.70 21.52
N SER A 442 -17.78 -10.70 20.27
CA SER A 442 -17.07 -11.38 19.21
C SER A 442 -15.81 -10.60 18.84
N LYS A 443 -14.82 -11.32 18.31
CA LYS A 443 -13.73 -10.68 17.57
C LYS A 443 -14.28 -10.00 16.32
N PRO A 444 -13.59 -8.97 15.80
CA PRO A 444 -13.84 -8.42 14.47
C PRO A 444 -13.92 -9.52 13.42
N ASN A 445 -14.91 -9.39 12.56
CA ASN A 445 -15.15 -10.27 11.45
C ASN A 445 -14.60 -9.65 10.16
N TYR A 446 -14.24 -10.47 9.17
CA TYR A 446 -13.68 -10.00 7.89
C TYR A 446 -14.57 -10.30 6.68
N PHE A 447 -14.41 -9.44 5.69
CA PHE A 447 -15.01 -9.49 4.36
C PHE A 447 -13.91 -9.31 3.32
N TYR A 448 -14.12 -9.77 2.10
CA TYR A 448 -13.23 -9.49 0.98
C TYR A 448 -13.72 -8.28 0.21
N VAL A 449 -12.81 -7.40 -0.19
CA VAL A 449 -13.14 -6.19 -0.96
C VAL A 449 -12.98 -6.49 -2.45
N VAL A 450 -14.11 -6.61 -3.16
CA VAL A 450 -14.15 -6.86 -4.61
C VAL A 450 -14.70 -5.63 -5.31
N GLY A 451 -13.82 -4.87 -5.94
CA GLY A 451 -14.19 -3.57 -6.51
C GLY A 451 -14.61 -2.59 -5.39
N GLN A 452 -15.85 -2.11 -5.43
CA GLN A 452 -16.45 -1.24 -4.42
C GLN A 452 -17.48 -1.97 -3.55
N HIS A 453 -17.34 -3.30 -3.40
CA HIS A 453 -18.27 -4.14 -2.65
C HIS A 453 -17.54 -4.96 -1.58
N ARG A 454 -18.19 -5.18 -0.43
CA ARG A 454 -17.76 -6.21 0.52
C ARG A 454 -18.48 -7.52 0.25
N GLU A 455 -17.68 -8.56 0.01
CA GLU A 455 -18.17 -9.91 -0.15
C GLU A 455 -17.90 -10.76 1.10
N ASN A 456 -18.88 -11.57 1.47
CA ASN A 456 -18.77 -12.42 2.64
C ASN A 456 -17.72 -13.53 2.44
N ARG A 457 -16.81 -13.69 3.41
CA ARG A 457 -15.76 -14.73 3.41
C ARG A 457 -16.24 -16.14 3.09
N PHE A 458 -17.51 -16.48 3.40
CA PHE A 458 -18.04 -17.81 3.14
C PHE A 458 -18.06 -18.20 1.65
N LYS A 459 -18.05 -17.22 0.74
CA LYS A 459 -17.91 -17.43 -0.72
C LYS A 459 -16.51 -17.91 -1.12
N TYR A 460 -15.50 -17.60 -0.33
CA TYR A 460 -14.08 -17.82 -0.66
C TYR A 460 -13.42 -18.86 0.21
N ARG A 461 -14.18 -19.69 0.92
CA ARG A 461 -13.62 -20.81 1.70
C ARG A 461 -12.67 -21.63 0.84
N LYS A 462 -11.52 -22.04 1.39
CA LYS A 462 -10.49 -22.82 0.68
C LYS A 462 -11.07 -23.94 -0.19
N GLY A 463 -12.00 -24.74 0.35
CA GLY A 463 -12.64 -25.83 -0.43
C GLY A 463 -13.46 -25.37 -1.64
N ALA A 464 -14.04 -24.15 -1.63
CA ALA A 464 -14.71 -23.56 -2.78
C ALA A 464 -13.70 -23.04 -3.81
N LEU A 465 -12.59 -22.43 -3.35
CA LEU A 465 -11.52 -21.94 -4.23
C LEU A 465 -10.79 -23.10 -4.94
N VAL A 466 -10.46 -24.18 -4.23
CA VAL A 466 -9.82 -25.35 -4.84
C VAL A 466 -10.71 -25.98 -5.93
N LYS A 467 -12.03 -26.02 -5.73
CA LYS A 467 -12.98 -26.45 -6.77
C LYS A 467 -13.02 -25.54 -8.00
N GLN A 468 -12.60 -24.29 -7.86
CA GLN A 468 -12.46 -23.34 -8.98
C GLN A 468 -11.10 -23.45 -9.68
N GLY A 469 -10.22 -24.37 -9.26
CA GLY A 469 -8.90 -24.60 -9.86
C GLY A 469 -7.75 -23.83 -9.21
N PHE A 470 -7.97 -23.17 -8.07
CA PHE A 470 -6.89 -22.51 -7.33
C PHE A 470 -6.02 -23.52 -6.57
N ASP A 471 -4.77 -23.13 -6.33
CA ASP A 471 -3.74 -23.94 -5.67
C ASP A 471 -4.22 -24.44 -4.29
N LYS A 472 -4.20 -25.77 -4.12
CA LYS A 472 -4.64 -26.44 -2.90
C LYS A 472 -3.66 -26.28 -1.74
N ASP A 473 -2.41 -25.96 -2.01
CA ASP A 473 -1.37 -25.83 -0.99
C ASP A 473 -1.38 -24.43 -0.36
N LYS A 474 -1.93 -23.44 -1.08
CA LYS A 474 -2.16 -22.10 -0.56
C LYS A 474 -3.36 -22.03 0.39
N SER A 475 -3.29 -21.12 1.34
CA SER A 475 -4.42 -20.74 2.20
C SER A 475 -5.45 -19.94 1.40
N GLU A 476 -6.68 -19.85 1.93
CA GLU A 476 -7.70 -18.95 1.38
C GLU A 476 -7.15 -17.52 1.24
N HIS A 477 -6.43 -17.04 2.24
CA HIS A 477 -5.94 -15.67 2.26
C HIS A 477 -4.86 -15.42 1.20
N GLU A 478 -3.89 -16.32 1.06
CA GLU A 478 -2.85 -16.23 0.02
C GLU A 478 -3.45 -16.20 -1.39
N ILE A 479 -4.42 -17.09 -1.67
CA ILE A 479 -5.12 -17.11 -2.97
C ILE A 479 -5.81 -15.76 -3.23
N MET A 480 -6.45 -15.18 -2.23
CA MET A 480 -7.18 -13.93 -2.39
C MET A 480 -6.25 -12.72 -2.53
N LEU A 481 -5.13 -12.69 -1.82
CA LEU A 481 -4.09 -11.66 -1.98
C LEU A 481 -3.46 -11.70 -3.37
N GLU A 482 -3.14 -12.89 -3.90
CA GLU A 482 -2.60 -13.05 -5.25
C GLU A 482 -3.57 -12.56 -6.33
N ARG A 483 -4.86 -12.57 -6.03
CA ARG A 483 -5.92 -12.02 -6.89
C ARG A 483 -6.12 -10.51 -6.71
N GLY A 484 -5.38 -9.86 -5.80
CA GLY A 484 -5.56 -8.46 -5.46
C GLY A 484 -6.87 -8.17 -4.74
N ILE A 485 -7.44 -9.14 -4.02
CA ILE A 485 -8.70 -9.02 -3.29
C ILE A 485 -8.42 -9.02 -1.78
N PRO A 486 -8.23 -7.84 -1.16
CA PRO A 486 -7.84 -7.74 0.24
C PRO A 486 -9.02 -7.95 1.20
N ARG A 487 -8.73 -8.34 2.43
CA ARG A 487 -9.69 -8.36 3.53
C ARG A 487 -9.91 -6.98 4.14
N ILE A 488 -11.12 -6.70 4.58
CA ILE A 488 -11.50 -5.60 5.47
C ILE A 488 -12.22 -6.16 6.69
N TYR A 489 -12.03 -5.53 7.85
CA TYR A 489 -12.57 -6.00 9.13
C TYR A 489 -13.64 -5.04 9.67
N ASP A 490 -14.68 -5.57 10.30
CA ASP A 490 -15.67 -4.77 11.03
C ASP A 490 -15.25 -4.55 12.51
N CYS A 491 -16.20 -4.18 13.38
CA CYS A 491 -15.94 -4.01 14.82
C CYS A 491 -16.32 -5.25 15.65
N GLY A 492 -16.78 -6.33 15.03
CA GLY A 492 -17.40 -7.47 15.71
C GLY A 492 -18.81 -7.17 16.22
N THR A 493 -19.34 -8.08 17.03
CA THR A 493 -20.68 -8.00 17.61
C THR A 493 -20.66 -8.15 19.12
N MET A 494 -21.66 -7.59 19.79
CA MET A 494 -22.01 -7.92 21.17
C MET A 494 -23.00 -9.08 21.15
N ALA A 495 -22.72 -10.16 21.89
CA ALA A 495 -23.59 -11.32 21.98
C ALA A 495 -24.46 -11.24 23.24
N PHE A 496 -25.76 -11.44 23.07
CA PHE A 496 -26.77 -11.35 24.10
C PHE A 496 -27.54 -12.66 24.22
N GLU A 497 -27.94 -13.01 25.44
CA GLU A 497 -28.72 -14.21 25.75
C GLU A 497 -29.91 -13.87 26.66
N MET A 498 -31.04 -14.53 26.42
CA MET A 498 -32.22 -14.53 27.27
C MET A 498 -32.58 -15.97 27.59
N LYS A 499 -32.55 -16.33 28.88
CA LYS A 499 -33.05 -17.62 29.39
C LYS A 499 -34.50 -17.44 29.84
N LEU A 500 -35.36 -18.39 29.51
CA LEU A 500 -36.81 -18.29 29.66
C LEU A 500 -37.41 -19.40 30.51
#